data_AF-A0A6I3FFD4-F1
#
_entry.id   AF-A0A6I3FFD4-F1
#
_cell.length_a   1.000
_cell.length_b   1.000
_cell.length_c   1.000
_cell.angle_alpha   90.00
_cell.angle_beta   90.00
_cell.angle_gamma   90.00
#
_symmetry.space_group_name_H-M   'P 1'
#
loop_
_entity.id
_entity.type
_entity.pdbx_description
1 polymer ?
#
loop_
_entity_poly.entity_id
_entity_poly.type
_entity_poly.pdbx_seq_one_letter_code
_entity_poly.pdbx_strand_id
1 'polypeptide(L)'
;MTESERVPYDEFSYFHENAEEFDIPWSGPPTVRRESVEIEPGRSLSALVWGDGDPEIVFLHGGAQNAHTWDTVALALGRPLVAIDLPGHGHSDAAKNASTDVGTNAADIAHAIRELAPNAELVVGMSLGGVTAIALAGCAPELVRRLALVDITPGVDGPKSQAIASFVNGPESFPNFDELLARTIEFNPTRTEASLRRGILHNAEQLDDGSWVWRYRRLGDGAERPDFAPLWDVVGSIDVPLILIRGMLPQSVVDDADEAELRRRNPDASVIHVMEAGHSIQGDQPVELARILRDFVASTS
;
A
#
# COMPACT_ATOMS: atom_id res chain seq x y z
N MET A 1 -15.14 -34.46 11.72
CA MET A 1 -14.69 -33.31 10.91
C MET A 1 -13.31 -33.69 10.43
N THR A 2 -13.13 -33.90 9.14
CA THR A 2 -11.80 -34.07 8.55
C THR A 2 -11.12 -32.72 8.65
N GLU A 3 -9.99 -32.65 9.37
CA GLU A 3 -9.14 -31.47 9.42
C GLU A 3 -8.81 -31.10 7.96
N SER A 4 -9.21 -29.90 7.53
CA SER A 4 -8.90 -29.41 6.19
C SER A 4 -7.38 -29.37 6.04
N GLU A 5 -6.83 -29.92 4.96
CA GLU A 5 -5.41 -29.78 4.67
C GLU A 5 -5.07 -28.29 4.53
N ARG A 6 -4.13 -27.81 5.35
CA ARG A 6 -3.71 -26.41 5.31
C ARG A 6 -2.91 -26.16 4.04
N VAL A 7 -3.21 -25.09 3.32
CA VAL A 7 -2.41 -24.67 2.17
C VAL A 7 -1.03 -24.24 2.69
N PRO A 8 0.08 -24.85 2.21
CA PRO A 8 1.41 -24.45 2.62
C PRO A 8 1.68 -22.99 2.28
N TYR A 9 2.16 -22.23 3.27
CA TYR A 9 2.51 -20.82 3.11
C TYR A 9 3.79 -20.51 3.89
N ASP A 10 4.79 -20.01 3.17
CA ASP A 10 5.99 -19.39 3.73
C ASP A 10 6.07 -17.97 3.17
N GLU A 11 5.89 -17.00 4.06
CA GLU A 11 5.80 -15.57 3.78
C GLU A 11 6.96 -15.05 2.91
N PHE A 12 8.17 -15.57 3.09
CA PHE A 12 9.37 -15.05 2.40
C PHE A 12 9.83 -15.93 1.23
N SER A 13 9.04 -16.96 0.87
CA SER A 13 9.42 -17.91 -0.18
C SER A 13 9.10 -17.43 -1.60
N TYR A 14 8.25 -16.41 -1.77
CA TYR A 14 7.68 -16.05 -3.08
C TYR A 14 8.45 -14.96 -3.86
N PHE A 15 9.49 -14.35 -3.28
CA PHE A 15 10.22 -13.25 -3.92
C PHE A 15 10.85 -13.62 -5.28
N HIS A 16 11.21 -14.89 -5.47
CA HIS A 16 11.74 -15.37 -6.74
C HIS A 16 10.70 -15.30 -7.88
N GLU A 17 9.41 -15.49 -7.57
CA GLU A 17 8.33 -15.34 -8.54
C GLU A 17 8.14 -13.89 -8.95
N ASN A 18 8.24 -12.93 -8.02
CA ASN A 18 8.22 -11.50 -8.34
C ASN A 18 9.39 -11.13 -9.26
N ALA A 19 10.57 -11.69 -9.01
CA ALA A 19 11.76 -11.41 -9.81
C ALA A 19 11.64 -12.00 -11.22
N GLU A 20 11.14 -13.22 -11.35
CA GLU A 20 10.88 -13.86 -12.65
C GLU A 20 9.79 -13.13 -13.45
N GLU A 21 8.69 -12.74 -12.80
CA GLU A 21 7.55 -12.07 -13.48
C GLU A 21 7.94 -10.72 -14.10
N PHE A 22 8.92 -10.01 -13.53
CA PHE A 22 9.31 -8.67 -13.94
C PHE A 22 10.78 -8.55 -14.37
N ASP A 23 11.42 -9.67 -14.72
CA ASP A 23 12.82 -9.73 -15.19
C ASP A 23 13.83 -9.03 -14.26
N ILE A 24 13.60 -9.08 -12.94
CA ILE A 24 14.50 -8.50 -11.94
C ILE A 24 15.67 -9.47 -11.69
N PRO A 25 16.93 -9.01 -11.69
CA PRO A 25 18.07 -9.88 -11.39
C PRO A 25 17.95 -10.58 -10.03
N TRP A 26 18.01 -11.91 -10.03
CA TRP A 26 17.87 -12.74 -8.84
C TRP A 26 19.20 -13.35 -8.42
N SER A 27 19.63 -13.07 -7.18
CA SER A 27 20.86 -13.63 -6.58
C SER A 27 20.62 -14.48 -5.33
N GLY A 28 19.36 -14.67 -4.97
CA GLY A 28 18.93 -15.37 -3.76
C GLY A 28 17.89 -14.57 -2.99
N PRO A 29 17.35 -15.13 -1.89
CA PRO A 29 16.38 -14.44 -1.06
C PRO A 29 16.93 -13.11 -0.52
N PRO A 30 16.15 -12.01 -0.59
CA PRO A 30 16.56 -10.75 0.01
C PRO A 30 16.58 -10.85 1.55
N THR A 31 17.36 -9.99 2.20
CA THR A 31 17.24 -9.77 3.65
C THR A 31 15.93 -9.03 3.91
N VAL A 32 14.94 -9.73 4.45
CA VAL A 32 13.66 -9.16 4.86
C VAL A 32 13.24 -9.80 6.17
N ARG A 33 12.74 -9.00 7.10
CA ARG A 33 12.16 -9.48 8.36
C ARG A 33 10.86 -8.76 8.67
N ARG A 34 9.96 -9.46 9.35
CA ARG A 34 8.76 -8.85 9.91
C ARG A 34 9.06 -8.30 11.30
N GLU A 35 8.64 -7.07 11.54
CA GLU A 35 8.63 -6.43 12.85
C GLU A 35 7.22 -6.10 13.30
N SER A 36 7.11 -5.86 14.61
CA SER A 36 5.90 -5.40 15.27
C SER A 36 6.24 -4.23 16.17
N VAL A 37 5.58 -3.09 15.95
CA VAL A 37 5.69 -1.89 16.77
C VAL A 37 4.43 -1.77 17.63
N GLU A 38 4.60 -1.78 18.95
CA GLU A 38 3.48 -1.58 19.88
C GLU A 38 3.09 -0.10 19.90
N ILE A 39 1.87 0.23 19.46
CA ILE A 39 1.35 1.59 19.47
C ILE A 39 0.76 1.92 20.84
N GLU A 40 -0.02 1.00 21.38
CA GLU A 40 -0.64 1.04 22.70
C GLU A 40 -0.79 -0.41 23.22
N PRO A 41 -1.00 -0.64 24.52
CA PRO A 41 -1.15 -1.99 25.06
C PRO A 41 -2.17 -2.84 24.31
N GLY A 42 -1.70 -3.88 23.61
CA GLY A 42 -2.53 -4.77 22.80
C GLY A 42 -2.99 -4.22 21.44
N ARG A 43 -2.37 -3.14 20.94
CA ARG A 43 -2.46 -2.66 19.56
C ARG A 43 -1.05 -2.45 19.00
N SER A 44 -0.75 -3.14 17.90
CA SER A 44 0.53 -3.12 17.22
C SER A 44 0.36 -2.92 15.71
N LEU A 45 1.36 -2.30 15.11
CA LEU A 45 1.53 -2.28 13.67
C LEU A 45 2.66 -3.21 13.27
N SER A 46 2.41 -4.04 12.25
CA SER A 46 3.42 -4.87 11.64
C SER A 46 4.06 -4.16 10.45
N ALA A 47 5.33 -4.46 10.20
CA ALA A 47 6.04 -3.96 9.04
C ALA A 47 7.02 -5.00 8.49
N LEU A 48 7.26 -4.95 7.18
CA LEU A 48 8.39 -5.62 6.54
C LEU A 48 9.57 -4.66 6.49
N VAL A 49 10.67 -5.04 7.13
CA VAL A 49 11.93 -4.30 7.09
C VAL A 49 12.88 -5.00 6.13
N TRP A 50 13.31 -4.27 5.11
CA TRP A 50 14.14 -4.76 4.01
C TRP A 50 15.56 -4.23 4.13
N GLY A 51 16.53 -5.11 3.87
CA GLY A 51 17.96 -4.81 3.93
C GLY A 51 18.52 -4.77 5.36
N ASP A 52 19.85 -4.65 5.45
CA ASP A 52 20.60 -4.59 6.71
C ASP A 52 20.96 -3.16 7.16
N GLY A 53 20.64 -2.16 6.33
CA GLY A 53 20.93 -0.74 6.61
C GLY A 53 19.74 0.00 7.23
N ASP A 54 19.95 1.26 7.60
CA ASP A 54 18.89 2.15 8.06
C ASP A 54 17.86 2.36 6.92
N PRO A 55 16.55 2.15 7.15
CA PRO A 55 15.54 2.31 6.11
C PRO A 55 15.52 3.72 5.52
N GLU A 56 15.65 3.79 4.19
CA GLU A 56 15.69 5.05 3.45
C GLU A 56 14.30 5.45 2.93
N ILE A 57 13.38 4.49 2.82
CA ILE A 57 12.05 4.66 2.23
C ILE A 57 11.01 3.99 3.11
N VAL A 58 9.88 4.67 3.33
CA VAL A 58 8.69 4.13 4.00
C VAL A 58 7.60 3.93 2.96
N PHE A 59 6.99 2.76 2.91
CA PHE A 59 5.88 2.43 2.02
C PHE A 59 4.57 2.18 2.78
N LEU A 60 3.49 2.82 2.32
CA LEU A 60 2.13 2.70 2.85
C LEU A 60 1.19 2.19 1.75
N HIS A 61 0.63 1.00 1.94
CA HIS A 61 -0.24 0.32 0.97
C HIS A 61 -1.66 0.93 0.89
N GLY A 62 -2.45 0.51 -0.10
CA GLY A 62 -3.84 0.94 -0.28
C GLY A 62 -4.82 0.16 0.60
N GLY A 63 -6.09 0.58 0.63
CA GLY A 63 -7.12 -0.14 1.39
C GLY A 63 -7.26 -1.60 0.90
N ALA A 64 -7.54 -2.52 1.82
CA ALA A 64 -7.67 -3.95 1.56
C ALA A 64 -6.41 -4.66 1.02
N GLN A 65 -5.24 -4.05 1.17
CA GLN A 65 -3.93 -4.63 0.84
C GLN A 65 -3.09 -4.83 2.11
N ASN A 66 -1.80 -5.13 1.93
CA ASN A 66 -0.82 -5.30 2.98
C ASN A 66 0.59 -4.90 2.45
N ALA A 67 1.60 -4.98 3.31
CA ALA A 67 2.99 -4.63 3.02
C ALA A 67 3.57 -5.35 1.79
N HIS A 68 3.16 -6.60 1.50
CA HIS A 68 3.65 -7.37 0.35
C HIS A 68 3.21 -6.82 -1.01
N THR A 69 2.30 -5.83 -1.05
CA THR A 69 2.00 -5.09 -2.30
C THR A 69 3.26 -4.42 -2.87
N TRP A 70 4.27 -4.16 -2.03
CA TRP A 70 5.50 -3.47 -2.38
C TRP A 70 6.65 -4.41 -2.73
N ASP A 71 6.51 -5.73 -2.64
CA ASP A 71 7.61 -6.69 -2.80
C ASP A 71 8.38 -6.52 -4.10
N THR A 72 7.68 -6.44 -5.24
CA THR A 72 8.34 -6.26 -6.54
C THR A 72 9.05 -4.92 -6.63
N VAL A 73 8.46 -3.86 -6.09
CA VAL A 73 9.07 -2.52 -6.06
C VAL A 73 10.32 -2.51 -5.17
N ALA A 74 10.25 -3.17 -4.00
CA ALA A 74 11.36 -3.31 -3.07
C ALA A 74 12.53 -4.08 -3.68
N LEU A 75 12.25 -5.21 -4.35
CA LEU A 75 13.25 -5.97 -5.12
C LEU A 75 13.90 -5.12 -6.22
N ALA A 76 13.10 -4.40 -7.01
CA ALA A 76 13.61 -3.55 -8.09
C ALA A 76 14.39 -2.33 -7.59
N LEU A 77 14.06 -1.80 -6.40
CA LEU A 77 14.80 -0.72 -5.76
C LEU A 77 16.17 -1.18 -5.26
N GLY A 78 16.20 -2.32 -4.55
CA GLY A 78 17.42 -2.86 -3.95
C GLY A 78 18.02 -1.95 -2.87
N ARG A 79 17.18 -1.28 -2.07
CA ARG A 79 17.60 -0.33 -1.02
C ARG A 79 16.94 -0.67 0.32
N PRO A 80 17.55 -0.31 1.46
CA PRO A 80 16.89 -0.45 2.76
C PRO A 80 15.59 0.34 2.82
N LEU A 81 14.51 -0.30 3.27
CA LEU A 81 13.18 0.30 3.33
C LEU A 81 12.31 -0.39 4.38
N VAL A 82 11.19 0.23 4.71
CA VAL A 82 10.13 -0.36 5.53
C VAL A 82 8.80 -0.26 4.81
N ALA A 83 8.07 -1.37 4.72
CA ALA A 83 6.69 -1.40 4.24
C ALA A 83 5.77 -1.73 5.42
N ILE A 84 4.89 -0.79 5.78
CA ILE A 84 4.06 -0.90 6.98
C ILE A 84 2.68 -1.44 6.60
N ASP A 85 2.22 -2.46 7.33
CA ASP A 85 0.83 -2.88 7.31
C ASP A 85 0.00 -1.80 8.04
N LEU A 86 -0.89 -1.12 7.33
CA LEU A 86 -1.76 -0.10 7.90
C LEU A 86 -2.65 -0.69 9.02
N PRO A 87 -3.15 0.14 9.96
CA PRO A 87 -4.08 -0.33 10.99
C PRO A 87 -5.22 -1.19 10.42
N GLY A 88 -5.44 -2.36 11.00
CA GLY A 88 -6.45 -3.32 10.58
C GLY A 88 -6.18 -4.03 9.24
N HIS A 89 -4.95 -4.02 8.74
CA HIS A 89 -4.53 -4.72 7.53
C HIS A 89 -3.33 -5.63 7.78
N GLY A 90 -3.13 -6.63 6.93
CA GLY A 90 -2.00 -7.55 7.00
C GLY A 90 -1.85 -8.20 8.38
N HIS A 91 -0.68 -8.01 8.99
CA HIS A 91 -0.38 -8.51 10.34
C HIS A 91 -0.51 -7.43 11.43
N SER A 92 -0.97 -6.22 11.09
CA SER A 92 -1.31 -5.19 12.07
C SER A 92 -2.63 -5.50 12.76
N ASP A 93 -2.74 -5.08 14.02
CA ASP A 93 -3.90 -5.44 14.84
C ASP A 93 -5.22 -4.94 14.24
N ALA A 94 -6.18 -5.86 14.16
CA ALA A 94 -7.54 -5.60 13.72
C ALA A 94 -8.48 -5.18 14.87
N ALA A 95 -7.95 -4.64 15.97
CA ALA A 95 -8.71 -4.28 17.19
C ALA A 95 -10.09 -3.68 16.87
N LYS A 96 -11.17 -4.22 17.46
CA LYS A 96 -12.57 -3.88 17.12
C LYS A 96 -12.90 -2.37 17.14
N ASN A 97 -12.07 -1.57 17.81
CA ASN A 97 -12.24 -0.13 17.98
C ASN A 97 -11.17 0.70 17.24
N ALA A 98 -10.28 0.10 16.45
CA ALA A 98 -9.26 0.88 15.76
C ALA A 98 -9.96 1.82 14.77
N SER A 99 -9.66 3.10 14.87
CA SER A 99 -10.28 4.12 14.04
C SER A 99 -10.00 3.85 12.56
N THR A 100 -10.97 4.16 11.71
CA THR A 100 -10.79 4.17 10.25
C THR A 100 -10.46 5.58 9.74
N ASP A 101 -10.31 6.52 10.68
CA ASP A 101 -9.93 7.90 10.43
C ASP A 101 -8.47 7.99 10.01
N VAL A 102 -8.24 8.70 8.91
CA VAL A 102 -6.90 8.86 8.32
C VAL A 102 -5.97 9.66 9.24
N GLY A 103 -6.49 10.60 10.04
CA GLY A 103 -5.70 11.32 11.04
C GLY A 103 -5.18 10.40 12.14
N THR A 104 -6.03 9.50 12.63
CA THR A 104 -5.63 8.47 13.62
C THR A 104 -4.60 7.52 13.01
N ASN A 105 -4.83 7.05 11.78
CA ASN A 105 -3.84 6.22 11.07
C ASN A 105 -2.50 6.95 10.92
N ALA A 106 -2.50 8.23 10.57
CA ALA A 106 -1.29 9.02 10.43
C ALA A 106 -0.51 9.14 11.75
N ALA A 107 -1.19 9.23 12.89
CA ALA A 107 -0.55 9.25 14.21
C ALA A 107 0.11 7.89 14.55
N ASP A 108 -0.57 6.78 14.29
CA ASP A 108 -0.02 5.43 14.48
C ASP A 108 1.19 5.19 13.54
N ILE A 109 1.10 5.64 12.28
CA ILE A 109 2.20 5.58 11.32
C ILE A 109 3.37 6.48 11.74
N ALA A 110 3.12 7.67 12.27
CA ALA A 110 4.19 8.53 12.81
C ALA A 110 4.95 7.85 13.94
N HIS A 111 4.25 7.10 14.81
CA HIS A 111 4.88 6.30 15.86
C HIS A 111 5.77 5.19 15.27
N ALA A 112 5.24 4.40 14.32
CA ALA A 112 6.00 3.35 13.66
C ALA A 112 7.23 3.86 12.89
N ILE A 113 7.11 4.98 12.18
CA ILE A 113 8.24 5.59 11.46
C ILE A 113 9.33 6.05 12.43
N ARG A 114 8.99 6.64 13.59
CA ARG A 114 10.00 7.06 14.57
C ARG A 114 10.83 5.89 15.11
N GLU A 115 10.21 4.71 15.22
CA GLU A 115 10.89 3.51 15.72
C GLU A 115 11.69 2.80 14.62
N LEU A 116 11.08 2.58 13.45
CA LEU A 116 11.65 1.73 12.41
C LEU A 116 12.50 2.49 11.39
N ALA A 117 12.17 3.75 11.12
CA ALA A 117 12.73 4.51 10.01
C ALA A 117 12.81 6.03 10.27
N PRO A 118 13.37 6.50 11.40
CA PRO A 118 13.35 7.92 11.78
C PRO A 118 14.11 8.82 10.79
N ASN A 119 15.01 8.24 10.01
CA ASN A 119 15.85 8.92 9.02
C ASN A 119 15.41 8.66 7.58
N ALA A 120 14.23 8.07 7.34
CA ALA A 120 13.75 7.83 5.99
C ALA A 120 13.67 9.13 5.17
N GLU A 121 14.17 9.07 3.95
CA GLU A 121 14.23 10.22 3.03
C GLU A 121 12.95 10.39 2.21
N LEU A 122 12.14 9.34 2.12
CA LEU A 122 10.94 9.31 1.31
C LEU A 122 9.84 8.51 1.99
N VAL A 123 8.63 9.11 2.03
CA VAL A 123 7.39 8.40 2.31
C VAL A 123 6.64 8.21 0.99
N VAL A 124 6.26 6.98 0.68
CA VAL A 124 5.48 6.61 -0.49
C VAL A 124 4.15 6.05 -0.04
N GLY A 125 3.05 6.59 -0.54
CA GLY A 125 1.71 6.11 -0.22
C GLY A 125 0.86 5.93 -1.46
N MET A 126 0.17 4.79 -1.56
CA MET A 126 -0.85 4.55 -2.58
C MET A 126 -2.24 4.60 -1.95
N SER A 127 -3.24 5.14 -2.66
CA SER A 127 -4.64 5.10 -2.21
C SER A 127 -4.82 5.51 -0.73
N LEU A 128 -5.39 4.65 0.13
CA LEU A 128 -5.48 4.87 1.59
C LEU A 128 -4.14 5.27 2.24
N GLY A 129 -3.03 4.60 1.86
CA GLY A 129 -1.69 4.94 2.31
C GLY A 129 -1.22 6.32 1.84
N GLY A 130 -1.66 6.77 0.66
CA GLY A 130 -1.34 8.11 0.15
C GLY A 130 -2.07 9.22 0.89
N VAL A 131 -3.38 9.08 1.14
CA VAL A 131 -4.10 10.06 1.99
C VAL A 131 -3.59 10.04 3.44
N THR A 132 -3.17 8.88 3.94
CA THR A 132 -2.49 8.75 5.25
C THR A 132 -1.13 9.45 5.25
N ALA A 133 -0.36 9.36 4.17
CA ALA A 133 0.92 10.07 4.02
C ALA A 133 0.73 11.60 3.94
N ILE A 134 -0.34 12.07 3.31
CA ILE A 134 -0.69 13.51 3.31
C ILE A 134 -1.04 13.95 4.74
N ALA A 135 -1.89 13.21 5.45
CA ALA A 135 -2.22 13.53 6.83
C ALA A 135 -0.98 13.49 7.76
N LEU A 136 -0.07 12.54 7.54
CA LEU A 136 1.22 12.45 8.22
C LEU A 136 2.05 13.72 8.00
N ALA A 137 2.13 14.22 6.77
CA ALA A 137 2.84 15.46 6.46
C ALA A 137 2.24 16.67 7.20
N GLY A 138 0.94 16.64 7.53
CA GLY A 138 0.29 17.66 8.34
C GLY A 138 0.54 17.52 9.85
N CYS A 139 0.53 16.31 10.40
CA CYS A 139 0.61 16.09 11.86
C CYS A 139 2.02 15.79 12.39
N ALA A 140 2.94 15.33 11.53
CA ALA A 140 4.33 15.04 11.85
C ALA A 140 5.25 15.39 10.65
N PRO A 141 5.27 16.67 10.22
CA PRO A 141 6.05 17.11 9.05
C PRO A 141 7.55 16.79 9.16
N GLU A 142 8.09 16.68 10.38
CA GLU A 142 9.50 16.33 10.60
C GLU A 142 9.88 14.92 10.12
N LEU A 143 8.89 14.04 9.91
CA LEU A 143 9.08 12.68 9.42
C LEU A 143 8.98 12.57 7.89
N VAL A 144 8.54 13.63 7.20
CA VAL A 144 8.30 13.61 5.75
C VAL A 144 9.29 14.54 5.06
N ARG A 145 10.43 13.98 4.63
CA ARG A 145 11.49 14.73 3.91
C ARG A 145 11.21 14.86 2.41
N ARG A 146 10.49 13.88 1.84
CA ARG A 146 9.90 13.86 0.49
C ARG A 146 8.65 13.01 0.53
N LEU A 147 7.67 13.34 -0.32
CA LEU A 147 6.41 12.62 -0.42
C LEU A 147 6.14 12.17 -1.85
N ALA A 148 5.87 10.88 -2.04
CA ALA A 148 5.38 10.33 -3.30
C ALA A 148 3.96 9.76 -3.13
N LEU A 149 3.05 10.24 -3.95
CA LEU A 149 1.66 9.77 -4.04
C LEU A 149 1.51 8.88 -5.27
N VAL A 150 1.08 7.64 -5.06
CA VAL A 150 0.87 6.67 -6.12
C VAL A 150 -0.62 6.59 -6.42
N ASP A 151 -1.00 7.17 -7.56
CA ASP A 151 -2.35 7.23 -8.12
C ASP A 151 -3.44 7.61 -7.09
N ILE A 152 -3.21 8.68 -6.34
CA ILE A 152 -4.18 9.18 -5.36
C ILE A 152 -4.01 10.69 -5.11
N THR A 153 -5.13 11.36 -4.86
CA THR A 153 -5.19 12.74 -4.35
C THR A 153 -6.36 12.87 -3.35
N PRO A 154 -6.45 13.98 -2.58
CA PRO A 154 -7.62 14.25 -1.74
C PRO A 154 -8.94 14.45 -2.53
N GLY A 155 -8.90 14.65 -3.85
CA GLY A 155 -10.07 14.83 -4.71
C GLY A 155 -10.71 13.52 -5.19
N VAL A 156 -10.12 12.38 -4.87
CA VAL A 156 -10.66 11.06 -5.20
C VAL A 156 -11.84 10.75 -4.31
N ASP A 157 -13.01 10.58 -4.93
CA ASP A 157 -14.30 10.43 -4.24
C ASP A 157 -14.93 9.04 -4.43
N GLY A 158 -16.18 8.91 -4.00
CA GLY A 158 -16.94 7.66 -4.07
C GLY A 158 -17.05 7.06 -5.48
N PRO A 159 -17.53 7.84 -6.47
CA PRO A 159 -17.58 7.42 -7.87
C PRO A 159 -16.22 6.96 -8.42
N LYS A 160 -15.14 7.72 -8.21
CA LYS A 160 -13.80 7.40 -8.72
C LYS A 160 -13.25 6.08 -8.16
N SER A 161 -13.61 5.73 -6.93
CA SER A 161 -13.18 4.52 -6.23
C SER A 161 -14.18 3.35 -6.27
N GLN A 162 -15.25 3.45 -7.07
CA GLN A 162 -16.37 2.48 -7.01
C GLN A 162 -15.98 1.05 -7.35
N ALA A 163 -15.14 0.84 -8.37
CA ALA A 163 -14.68 -0.49 -8.76
C ALA A 163 -13.90 -1.17 -7.62
N ILE A 164 -13.03 -0.42 -6.95
CA ILE A 164 -12.25 -0.86 -5.79
C ILE A 164 -13.20 -1.22 -4.63
N ALA A 165 -14.14 -0.34 -4.32
CA ALA A 165 -15.13 -0.59 -3.26
C ALA A 165 -15.96 -1.85 -3.52
N SER A 166 -16.31 -2.11 -4.78
CA SER A 166 -17.12 -3.28 -5.16
C SER A 166 -16.37 -4.59 -4.96
N PHE A 167 -15.07 -4.61 -5.21
CA PHE A 167 -14.21 -5.75 -4.89
C PHE A 167 -14.11 -5.96 -3.37
N VAL A 168 -13.76 -4.88 -2.64
CA VAL A 168 -13.56 -4.90 -1.19
C VAL A 168 -14.82 -5.36 -0.45
N ASN A 169 -16.02 -5.06 -0.96
CA ASN A 169 -17.33 -5.42 -0.40
C ASN A 169 -17.87 -6.80 -0.85
N GLY A 170 -17.04 -7.70 -1.39
CA GLY A 170 -17.42 -9.08 -1.73
C GLY A 170 -17.86 -9.99 -0.56
N PRO A 171 -17.83 -11.33 -0.68
CA PRO A 171 -18.06 -12.24 0.46
C PRO A 171 -17.09 -11.99 1.63
N GLU A 172 -17.56 -12.15 2.87
CA GLU A 172 -16.73 -12.04 4.09
C GLU A 172 -15.78 -13.23 4.27
N SER A 173 -16.17 -14.39 3.76
CA SER A 173 -15.39 -15.63 3.77
C SER A 173 -15.60 -16.40 2.48
N PHE A 174 -14.66 -17.29 2.20
CA PHE A 174 -14.64 -18.16 1.03
C PHE A 174 -14.54 -19.61 1.50
N PRO A 175 -15.34 -20.54 0.98
CA PRO A 175 -15.30 -21.94 1.40
C PRO A 175 -13.93 -22.61 1.21
N ASN A 176 -13.14 -22.17 0.23
CA ASN A 176 -11.83 -22.71 -0.11
C ASN A 176 -11.00 -21.68 -0.92
N PHE A 177 -9.72 -21.99 -1.12
CA PHE A 177 -8.79 -21.13 -1.86
C PHE A 177 -9.18 -20.92 -3.33
N ASP A 178 -9.71 -21.95 -4.00
CA ASP A 178 -10.04 -21.87 -5.42
C ASP A 178 -11.19 -20.90 -5.69
N GLU A 179 -12.20 -20.85 -4.81
CA GLU A 179 -13.30 -19.87 -4.90
C GLU A 179 -12.80 -18.44 -4.68
N LEU A 180 -11.85 -18.24 -3.76
CA LEU A 180 -11.21 -16.94 -3.52
C LEU A 180 -10.38 -16.48 -4.72
N LEU A 181 -9.59 -17.40 -5.30
CA LEU A 181 -8.80 -17.16 -6.49
C LEU A 181 -9.69 -16.84 -7.71
N ALA A 182 -10.72 -17.65 -7.96
CA ALA A 182 -11.65 -17.43 -9.07
C ALA A 182 -12.30 -16.04 -9.01
N ARG A 183 -12.73 -15.61 -7.82
CA ARG A 183 -13.25 -14.25 -7.62
C ARG A 183 -12.17 -13.19 -7.88
N THR A 184 -10.95 -13.41 -7.41
CA THR A 184 -9.89 -12.41 -7.57
C THR A 184 -9.51 -12.25 -9.05
N ILE A 185 -9.51 -13.33 -9.83
CA ILE A 185 -9.33 -13.32 -11.29
C ILE A 185 -10.43 -12.49 -11.97
N GLU A 186 -11.70 -12.68 -11.59
CA GLU A 186 -12.84 -11.95 -12.18
C GLU A 186 -12.67 -10.42 -12.06
N PHE A 187 -12.13 -9.94 -10.94
CA PHE A 187 -11.92 -8.52 -10.71
C PHE A 187 -10.56 -7.98 -11.19
N ASN A 188 -9.61 -8.85 -11.55
CA ASN A 188 -8.25 -8.48 -11.96
C ASN A 188 -7.81 -9.23 -13.23
N PRO A 189 -8.54 -9.11 -14.35
CA PRO A 189 -8.31 -9.93 -15.56
C PRO A 189 -6.97 -9.65 -16.24
N THR A 190 -6.28 -8.58 -15.89
CA THR A 190 -4.98 -8.19 -16.46
C THR A 190 -3.79 -8.81 -15.72
N ARG A 191 -3.99 -9.41 -14.54
CA ARG A 191 -2.92 -10.01 -13.74
C ARG A 191 -2.79 -11.51 -14.01
N THR A 192 -1.56 -12.01 -13.92
CA THR A 192 -1.30 -13.45 -14.05
C THR A 192 -1.88 -14.20 -12.85
N GLU A 193 -2.31 -15.45 -13.07
CA GLU A 193 -2.85 -16.30 -12.01
C GLU A 193 -1.83 -16.50 -10.88
N ALA A 194 -0.54 -16.67 -11.22
CA ALA A 194 0.55 -16.77 -10.24
C ALA A 194 0.63 -15.52 -9.34
N SER A 195 0.56 -14.32 -9.93
CA SER A 195 0.56 -13.05 -9.20
C SER A 195 -0.63 -12.92 -8.25
N LEU A 196 -1.82 -13.36 -8.70
CA LEU A 196 -3.03 -13.34 -7.88
C LEU A 196 -2.97 -14.37 -6.76
N ARG A 197 -2.51 -15.59 -7.04
CA ARG A 197 -2.30 -16.65 -6.05
C ARG A 197 -1.37 -16.16 -4.93
N ARG A 198 -0.21 -15.62 -5.29
CA ARG A 198 0.75 -15.04 -4.34
C ARG A 198 0.12 -13.91 -3.52
N GLY A 199 -0.57 -12.98 -4.18
CA GLY A 199 -1.25 -11.87 -3.52
C GLY A 199 -2.31 -12.33 -2.50
N ILE A 200 -3.09 -13.37 -2.82
CA ILE A 200 -4.06 -13.97 -1.90
C ILE A 200 -3.37 -14.60 -0.70
N LEU A 201 -2.29 -15.36 -0.92
CA LEU A 201 -1.56 -16.02 0.16
C LEU A 201 -0.97 -15.02 1.16
N HIS A 202 -0.53 -13.85 0.72
CA HIS A 202 -0.10 -12.77 1.60
C HIS A 202 -1.26 -12.02 2.29
N ASN A 203 -2.44 -11.98 1.65
CA ASN A 203 -3.54 -11.10 2.08
C ASN A 203 -4.72 -11.84 2.73
N ALA A 204 -4.68 -13.17 2.82
CA ALA A 204 -5.76 -13.98 3.35
C ALA A 204 -5.24 -15.03 4.34
N GLU A 205 -6.15 -15.54 5.18
CA GLU A 205 -5.89 -16.56 6.17
C GLU A 205 -6.88 -17.71 6.02
N GLN A 206 -6.37 -18.93 6.09
CA GLN A 206 -7.19 -20.13 6.20
C GLN A 206 -7.57 -20.37 7.66
N LEU A 207 -8.86 -20.46 7.93
CA LEU A 207 -9.43 -20.80 9.23
C LEU A 207 -9.39 -22.31 9.47
N ASP A 208 -9.59 -22.73 10.72
CA ASP A 208 -9.54 -24.14 11.13
C ASP A 208 -10.65 -25.00 10.48
N ASP A 209 -11.73 -24.39 10.01
CA ASP A 209 -12.79 -25.06 9.25
C ASP A 209 -12.47 -25.21 7.75
N GLY A 210 -11.31 -24.73 7.30
CA GLY A 210 -10.84 -24.76 5.93
C GLY A 210 -11.25 -23.56 5.08
N SER A 211 -12.15 -22.71 5.58
CA SER A 211 -12.56 -21.48 4.91
C SER A 211 -11.46 -20.42 4.94
N TRP A 212 -11.58 -19.42 4.08
CA TRP A 212 -10.61 -18.34 3.92
C TRP A 212 -11.25 -17.00 4.21
N VAL A 213 -10.53 -16.15 4.94
CA VAL A 213 -10.91 -14.77 5.22
C VAL A 213 -9.77 -13.83 4.85
N TRP A 214 -10.09 -12.59 4.50
CA TRP A 214 -9.08 -11.59 4.24
C TRP A 214 -8.42 -11.10 5.53
N ARG A 215 -7.12 -10.79 5.47
CA ARG A 215 -6.34 -10.12 6.52
C ARG A 215 -6.54 -8.60 6.52
N TYR A 216 -7.75 -8.13 6.23
CA TYR A 216 -8.07 -6.72 6.37
C TYR A 216 -9.45 -6.55 7.00
N ARG A 217 -9.58 -5.52 7.83
CA ARG A 217 -10.86 -5.15 8.40
C ARG A 217 -11.75 -4.60 7.30
N ARG A 218 -12.98 -5.11 7.24
CA ARG A 218 -14.03 -4.56 6.40
C ARG A 218 -14.72 -3.41 7.11
N LEU A 219 -14.98 -2.34 6.36
CA LEU A 219 -15.97 -1.36 6.77
C LEU A 219 -17.33 -2.03 6.64
N GLY A 220 -18.15 -1.98 7.70
CA GLY A 220 -19.49 -2.57 7.65
C GLY A 220 -20.37 -1.91 6.59
N ASP A 221 -21.40 -2.63 6.15
CA ASP A 221 -22.38 -2.10 5.18
C ASP A 221 -22.96 -0.76 5.68
N GLY A 222 -22.91 0.27 4.83
CA GLY A 222 -23.42 1.60 5.14
C GLY A 222 -22.46 2.51 5.91
N ALA A 223 -21.19 2.12 6.10
CA ALA A 223 -20.16 3.04 6.57
C ALA A 223 -20.05 4.24 5.63
N GLU A 224 -20.10 5.46 6.18
CA GLU A 224 -19.84 6.67 5.40
C GLU A 224 -18.42 6.61 4.84
N ARG A 225 -18.30 6.88 3.54
CA ARG A 225 -16.97 7.02 2.95
C ARG A 225 -16.34 8.29 3.51
N PRO A 226 -15.09 8.22 3.98
CA PRO A 226 -14.41 9.40 4.48
C PRO A 226 -14.26 10.44 3.35
N ASP A 227 -14.58 11.69 3.67
CA ASP A 227 -14.30 12.84 2.83
C ASP A 227 -12.85 13.27 3.04
N PHE A 228 -12.03 13.12 1.99
CA PHE A 228 -10.63 13.51 2.02
C PHE A 228 -10.39 14.94 1.57
N ALA A 229 -11.40 15.65 1.06
CA ALA A 229 -11.24 17.01 0.54
C ALA A 229 -10.55 17.99 1.50
N PRO A 230 -10.75 17.93 2.84
CA PRO A 230 -10.01 18.78 3.79
C PRO A 230 -8.48 18.62 3.71
N LEU A 231 -7.96 17.48 3.25
CA LEU A 231 -6.52 17.26 3.07
C LEU A 231 -5.92 18.09 1.95
N TRP A 232 -6.71 18.72 1.07
CA TRP A 232 -6.19 19.70 0.09
C TRP A 232 -5.51 20.90 0.75
N ASP A 233 -5.95 21.29 1.94
CA ASP A 233 -5.29 22.37 2.68
C ASP A 233 -3.93 21.92 3.21
N VAL A 234 -3.77 20.64 3.60
CA VAL A 234 -2.48 20.05 3.95
C VAL A 234 -1.57 19.98 2.74
N VAL A 235 -2.08 19.54 1.58
CA VAL A 235 -1.29 19.53 0.32
C VAL A 235 -0.71 20.91 0.00
N GLY A 236 -1.49 21.97 0.23
CA GLY A 236 -1.04 23.35 0.02
C GLY A 236 -0.03 23.87 1.04
N SER A 237 0.19 23.16 2.15
CA SER A 237 1.21 23.49 3.16
C SER A 237 2.43 22.56 3.13
N ILE A 238 2.52 21.64 2.17
CA ILE A 238 3.68 20.74 2.03
C ILE A 238 4.81 21.53 1.34
N ASP A 239 5.85 21.85 2.11
CA ASP A 239 7.04 22.58 1.63
C ASP A 239 8.19 21.67 1.15
N VAL A 240 8.07 20.35 1.37
CA VAL A 240 9.04 19.36 0.90
C VAL A 240 8.73 18.89 -0.52
N PRO A 241 9.70 18.31 -1.26
CA PRO A 241 9.43 17.77 -2.58
C PRO A 241 8.27 16.78 -2.57
N LEU A 242 7.26 17.06 -3.40
CA LEU A 242 6.06 16.26 -3.58
C LEU A 242 5.98 15.79 -5.04
N ILE A 243 5.75 14.50 -5.24
CA ILE A 243 5.50 13.92 -6.55
C ILE A 243 4.19 13.13 -6.58
N LEU A 244 3.37 13.37 -7.59
CA LEU A 244 2.25 12.51 -7.96
C LEU A 244 2.69 11.60 -9.11
N ILE A 245 2.58 10.29 -8.90
CA ILE A 245 2.82 9.26 -9.91
C ILE A 245 1.45 8.72 -10.30
N ARG A 246 0.96 9.12 -11.47
CA ARG A 246 -0.42 8.89 -11.92
C ARG A 246 -0.46 7.83 -13.03
N GLY A 247 -1.33 6.84 -12.89
CA GLY A 247 -1.62 5.88 -13.94
C GLY A 247 -2.52 6.51 -15.00
N MET A 248 -2.36 6.11 -16.27
CA MET A 248 -3.15 6.68 -17.38
C MET A 248 -4.14 5.69 -18.00
N LEU A 249 -4.16 4.44 -17.54
CA LEU A 249 -5.20 3.50 -17.93
C LEU A 249 -6.55 3.86 -17.28
N PRO A 250 -7.69 3.45 -17.85
CA PRO A 250 -9.02 3.80 -17.35
C PRO A 250 -9.31 3.40 -15.90
N GLN A 251 -8.51 2.52 -15.32
CA GLN A 251 -8.61 2.09 -13.93
C GLN A 251 -7.96 3.07 -12.93
N SER A 252 -7.23 4.09 -13.39
CA SER A 252 -6.74 5.16 -12.50
C SER A 252 -7.90 5.85 -11.80
N VAL A 253 -7.71 6.20 -10.53
CA VAL A 253 -8.70 6.95 -9.76
C VAL A 253 -8.44 8.46 -9.80
N VAL A 254 -7.33 8.89 -10.38
CA VAL A 254 -6.92 10.29 -10.48
C VAL A 254 -7.21 10.80 -11.89
N ASP A 255 -8.03 11.85 -11.97
CA ASP A 255 -8.36 12.50 -13.24
C ASP A 255 -7.60 13.82 -13.46
N ASP A 256 -7.87 14.48 -14.59
CA ASP A 256 -7.21 15.74 -14.94
C ASP A 256 -7.60 16.89 -14.02
N ALA A 257 -8.78 16.82 -13.38
CA ALA A 257 -9.21 17.83 -12.41
C ALA A 257 -8.45 17.68 -11.09
N ASP A 258 -8.19 16.44 -10.66
CA ASP A 258 -7.35 16.15 -9.50
C ASP A 258 -5.91 16.64 -9.71
N GLU A 259 -5.32 16.38 -10.88
CA GLU A 259 -3.99 16.87 -11.22
C GLU A 259 -3.93 18.41 -11.27
N ALA A 260 -4.94 19.05 -11.87
CA ALA A 260 -5.03 20.50 -11.92
C ALA A 260 -5.15 21.12 -10.53
N GLU A 261 -5.94 20.51 -9.64
CA GLU A 261 -6.08 20.96 -8.25
C GLU A 261 -4.78 20.79 -7.46
N LEU A 262 -4.06 19.67 -7.64
CA LEU A 262 -2.73 19.47 -7.05
C LEU A 262 -1.77 20.59 -7.46
N ARG A 263 -1.63 20.86 -8.76
CA ARG A 263 -0.73 21.93 -9.27
C ARG A 263 -1.16 23.31 -8.80
N ARG A 264 -2.47 23.54 -8.59
CA ARG A 264 -2.98 24.81 -8.08
C ARG A 264 -2.65 25.01 -6.61
N ARG A 265 -2.73 23.95 -5.80
CA ARG A 265 -2.49 23.97 -4.35
C ARG A 265 -1.01 23.92 -4.01
N ASN A 266 -0.23 23.15 -4.76
CA ASN A 266 1.20 22.97 -4.59
C ASN A 266 1.90 23.08 -5.96
N PRO A 267 2.25 24.32 -6.40
CA PRO A 267 2.83 24.56 -7.72
C PRO A 267 4.19 23.90 -7.97
N ASP A 268 4.91 23.56 -6.90
CA ASP A 268 6.22 22.91 -6.95
C ASP A 268 6.10 21.37 -7.02
N ALA A 269 4.89 20.83 -6.88
CA ALA A 269 4.64 19.41 -7.01
C ALA A 269 4.92 18.92 -8.44
N SER A 270 5.70 17.84 -8.53
CA SER A 270 5.96 17.14 -9.79
C SER A 270 4.85 16.14 -10.10
N VAL A 271 4.60 15.91 -11.39
CA VAL A 271 3.66 14.86 -11.83
C VAL A 271 4.33 14.02 -12.90
N ILE A 272 4.32 12.70 -12.70
CA ILE A 272 4.78 11.72 -13.68
C ILE A 272 3.60 10.83 -14.07
N HIS A 273 3.43 10.63 -15.38
CA HIS A 273 2.40 9.77 -15.94
C HIS A 273 2.99 8.41 -16.30
N VAL A 274 2.36 7.34 -15.83
CA VAL A 274 2.71 5.95 -16.17
C VAL A 274 1.66 5.43 -17.15
N MET A 275 2.00 5.45 -18.44
CA MET A 275 1.04 5.22 -19.52
C MET A 275 0.38 3.83 -19.50
N GLU A 276 1.11 2.84 -19.01
CA GLU A 276 0.70 1.43 -19.00
C GLU A 276 0.28 0.93 -17.60
N ALA A 277 -0.18 1.84 -16.74
CA ALA A 277 -0.68 1.51 -15.41
C ALA A 277 -2.03 2.16 -15.13
N GLY A 278 -2.86 1.47 -14.35
CA GLY A 278 -4.07 1.99 -13.73
C GLY A 278 -3.81 2.42 -12.29
N HIS A 279 -4.76 2.14 -11.39
CA HIS A 279 -4.63 2.51 -9.98
C HIS A 279 -3.53 1.78 -9.21
N SER A 280 -3.21 0.54 -9.60
CA SER A 280 -2.19 -0.28 -8.94
C SER A 280 -0.86 -0.23 -9.69
N ILE A 281 -0.23 0.95 -9.77
CA ILE A 281 1.04 1.14 -10.48
C ILE A 281 2.14 0.18 -9.95
N GLN A 282 2.16 -0.09 -8.65
CA GLN A 282 3.08 -1.06 -8.02
C GLN A 282 2.83 -2.51 -8.45
N GLY A 283 1.65 -2.83 -9.00
CA GLY A 283 1.35 -4.12 -9.61
C GLY A 283 1.51 -4.13 -11.12
N ASP A 284 1.12 -3.04 -11.80
CA ASP A 284 1.11 -2.95 -13.26
C ASP A 284 2.52 -2.66 -13.82
N GLN A 285 3.25 -1.73 -13.19
CA GLN A 285 4.54 -1.21 -13.65
C GLN A 285 5.55 -1.05 -12.48
N PRO A 286 5.84 -2.10 -11.69
CA PRO A 286 6.67 -2.00 -10.48
C PRO A 286 8.11 -1.56 -10.73
N VAL A 287 8.73 -2.02 -11.82
CA VAL A 287 10.13 -1.68 -12.16
C VAL A 287 10.24 -0.21 -12.56
N GLU A 288 9.27 0.30 -13.32
CA GLU A 288 9.20 1.72 -13.68
C GLU A 288 8.91 2.59 -12.45
N LEU A 289 8.00 2.15 -11.56
CA LEU A 289 7.77 2.83 -10.28
C LEU A 289 9.04 2.89 -9.44
N ALA A 290 9.76 1.77 -9.29
CA ALA A 290 11.04 1.72 -8.59
C ALA A 290 12.07 2.68 -9.20
N ARG A 291 12.13 2.79 -10.54
CA ARG A 291 13.00 3.75 -11.22
C ARG A 291 12.62 5.20 -10.89
N ILE A 292 11.35 5.55 -10.98
CA ILE A 292 10.83 6.89 -10.64
C ILE A 292 11.19 7.26 -9.20
N LEU A 293 10.95 6.35 -8.24
CA LEU A 293 11.25 6.60 -6.83
C LEU A 293 12.76 6.76 -6.58
N ARG A 294 13.60 5.95 -7.25
CA ARG A 294 15.07 6.08 -7.18
C ARG A 294 15.55 7.44 -7.68
N ASP A 295 15.04 7.87 -8.83
CA ASP A 295 15.39 9.16 -9.42
C ASP A 295 14.92 10.32 -8.53
N PHE A 296 13.75 10.19 -7.92
CA PHE A 296 13.19 11.19 -7.00
C PHE A 296 14.02 11.35 -5.73
N VAL A 297 14.46 10.23 -5.11
CA VAL A 297 15.37 10.26 -3.95
C VAL A 297 16.72 10.87 -4.31
N ALA A 298 17.25 10.57 -5.50
CA ALA A 298 18.54 11.09 -5.96
C ALA A 298 18.51 12.57 -6.37
N SER A 299 17.33 13.14 -6.62
CA SER A 299 17.20 14.54 -7.00
C SER A 299 17.57 15.48 -5.83
N THR A 300 18.47 16.43 -6.10
CA THR A 300 18.82 17.49 -5.17
C THR A 300 17.67 18.49 -5.10
N SER A 301 17.19 18.79 -3.89
CA SER A 301 16.27 19.92 -3.63
C SER A 301 16.93 21.27 -3.90
#